data_AF-A0A971YBX1-F1
#
_entry.id   AF-A0A971YBX1-F1
#
_cell.length_a   1.000
_cell.length_b   1.000
_cell.length_c   1.000
_cell.angle_alpha   90.00
_cell.angle_beta   90.00
_cell.angle_gamma   90.00
#
_symmetry.space_group_name_H-M   'P 1'
#
loop_
_entity.id
_entity.type
_entity.pdbx_description
1 polymer ?
#
loop_
_entity_poly.entity_id
_entity_poly.type
_entity_poly.pdbx_seq_one_letter_code
_entity_poly.pdbx_strand_id
1 'polypeptide(L)' 'MNTNSLLKRITRFIVATGLTLSFIYIFLPLLTSSCSTLQRMSDCLQETGIDPSRYYYTDVEQVQEGELYLRDVLEK' A
#
# COMPACT_ATOMS: atom_id res chain seq x y z
N MET A 1 -23.92 -22.00 24.72
CA MET A 1 -23.25 -20.85 24.07
C MET A 1 -24.34 -19.94 23.50
N ASN A 2 -24.47 -18.70 23.96
CA ASN A 2 -25.60 -17.84 23.61
C ASN A 2 -25.48 -17.38 22.14
N THR A 3 -26.21 -18.03 21.23
CA THR A 3 -26.13 -17.83 19.76
C THR A 3 -26.38 -16.38 19.35
N ASN A 4 -27.22 -15.66 20.12
CA ASN A 4 -27.52 -14.25 19.93
C ASN A 4 -26.32 -13.31 20.13
N SER A 5 -25.34 -13.67 20.98
CA SER A 5 -24.16 -12.82 21.19
C SER A 5 -23.09 -13.06 20.12
N LEU A 6 -22.94 -14.29 19.66
CA LEU A 6 -22.01 -14.67 18.61
C LEU A 6 -22.43 -14.07 17.26
N LEU A 7 -23.72 -14.14 16.93
CA LEU A 7 -24.24 -13.61 15.67
C LEU A 7 -24.03 -12.08 15.59
N LYS A 8 -24.34 -11.35 16.67
CA LYS A 8 -24.06 -9.90 16.76
C LYS A 8 -22.58 -9.56 16.59
N ARG A 9 -21.68 -10.39 17.14
CA ARG A 9 -20.23 -10.19 17.05
C ARG A 9 -19.72 -10.42 15.62
N ILE A 10 -20.21 -11.45 14.95
CA ILE A 10 -19.87 -11.74 13.55
C ILE A 10 -20.41 -10.64 12.63
N THR A 11 -21.65 -10.18 12.82
CA THR A 11 -22.21 -9.08 12.02
C THR A 11 -21.39 -7.81 12.17
N ARG A 12 -21.00 -7.43 13.40
CA ARG A 12 -20.14 -6.26 13.63
C ARG A 12 -18.78 -6.40 12.95
N PHE A 13 -18.20 -7.61 12.99
CA PHE A 13 -16.95 -7.89 12.31
C PHE A 13 -17.08 -7.72 10.79
N ILE A 14 -18.09 -8.34 10.18
CA ILE A 14 -18.35 -8.22 8.73
C ILE A 14 -18.58 -6.76 8.33
N VAL A 15 -19.34 -5.99 9.12
CA VAL A 15 -19.57 -4.57 8.84
C VAL A 15 -18.27 -3.76 8.93
N ALA A 16 -17.45 -3.99 9.97
CA ALA A 16 -16.18 -3.29 10.12
C ALA A 16 -15.19 -3.65 8.99
N THR A 17 -15.09 -4.93 8.62
CA THR A 17 -14.28 -5.38 7.50
C THR A 17 -14.80 -4.83 6.16
N GLY A 18 -16.11 -4.81 5.96
CA GLY A 18 -16.71 -4.21 4.76
C GLY A 18 -16.43 -2.72 4.65
N LEU A 19 -16.54 -1.97 5.76
CA LEU A 19 -16.23 -0.54 5.80
C LEU A 19 -14.75 -0.25 5.52
N THR A 20 -13.85 -1.02 6.13
CA THR A 20 -12.40 -0.85 5.91
C THR A 20 -12.01 -1.18 4.47
N LEU A 21 -12.53 -2.26 3.90
CA LEU A 21 -12.30 -2.60 2.49
C LEU A 21 -12.87 -1.51 1.56
N SER A 22 -14.10 -1.05 1.81
CA SER A 22 -14.70 0.04 1.01
C SER A 22 -13.86 1.31 1.09
N PHE A 23 -13.35 1.67 2.27
CA PHE A 23 -12.46 2.82 2.41
C PHE A 23 -11.17 2.65 1.58
N ILE A 24 -10.52 1.50 1.68
CA ILE A 24 -9.25 1.23 0.98
C ILE A 24 -9.43 1.19 -0.54
N TYR A 25 -10.47 0.53 -1.04
CA TYR A 25 -10.62 0.26 -2.47
C TYR A 25 -11.50 1.26 -3.22
N ILE A 26 -12.26 2.10 -2.52
CA ILE A 26 -13.14 3.09 -3.15
C ILE A 26 -12.73 4.49 -2.75
N PHE A 27 -12.66 4.78 -1.45
CA PHE A 27 -12.41 6.15 -0.98
C PHE A 27 -10.98 6.62 -1.29
N LEU A 28 -9.96 5.81 -1.01
CA LEU A 28 -8.57 6.17 -1.30
C LEU A 28 -8.31 6.43 -2.80
N PRO A 29 -8.78 5.58 -3.74
CA PRO A 29 -8.64 5.85 -5.18
C PRO A 29 -9.35 7.14 -5.62
N LEU A 30 -10.56 7.40 -5.10
CA LEU A 30 -11.29 8.64 -5.41
C LEU A 30 -10.52 9.87 -4.91
N LEU A 31 -9.97 9.82 -3.71
CA LEU A 31 -9.13 10.90 -3.17
C LEU A 31 -7.86 11.10 -4.00
N THR A 32 -7.21 10.01 -4.39
CA THR A 32 -6.01 10.00 -5.25
C THR A 32 -6.30 10.65 -6.60
N SER A 33 -7.44 10.33 -7.23
CA SER A 33 -7.87 10.93 -8.50
C SER A 33 -8.27 12.40 -8.41
N SER A 34 -8.68 12.85 -7.21
CA SER A 34 -9.07 14.25 -6.97
C SER A 34 -7.86 15.16 -6.76
N CYS A 35 -6.69 14.59 -6.48
CA CYS A 35 -5.43 15.32 -6.36
C CYS A 35 -4.62 15.15 -7.65
N SER A 36 -4.59 16.18 -8.49
CA SER A 36 -3.94 16.15 -9.81
C SER A 36 -2.46 15.75 -9.77
N THR A 37 -1.75 16.07 -8.68
CA THR A 37 -0.35 15.65 -8.47
C THR A 37 -0.23 14.15 -8.22
N LEU A 38 -1.13 13.58 -7.41
CA LEU A 38 -1.15 12.14 -7.12
C LEU A 38 -1.61 11.33 -8.33
N GLN A 39 -2.60 11.84 -9.08
CA GLN A 39 -3.05 11.22 -10.32
C GLN A 39 -1.92 11.14 -11.36
N ARG A 40 -1.18 12.25 -11.56
CA ARG A 40 -0.02 12.25 -12.48
C ARG A 40 1.08 11.29 -12.06
N MET A 41 1.29 11.12 -10.76
CA MET A 41 2.26 10.16 -10.24
C MET A 41 1.78 8.72 -10.44
N SER A 42 0.50 8.45 -10.21
CA SER A 42 -0.12 7.15 -10.48
C SER A 42 -0.04 6.78 -11.96
N ASP A 43 -0.35 7.71 -12.86
CA ASP A 43 -0.30 7.51 -14.32
C ASP A 43 1.15 7.22 -14.77
N CYS A 44 2.12 7.98 -14.25
CA CYS A 44 3.54 7.76 -14.52
C CYS A 44 4.02 6.37 -14.08
N LEU A 45 3.62 5.92 -12.88
CA LEU A 45 3.96 4.60 -12.36
C LEU A 45 3.35 3.48 -13.22
N GLN A 46 2.12 3.68 -13.69
CA GLN A 46 1.43 2.72 -14.54
C GLN A 46 2.01 2.65 -15.96
N GLU A 47 2.43 3.78 -16.54
CA GLU A 47 3.09 3.83 -17.85
C GLU A 47 4.50 3.24 -17.83
N THR A 48 5.22 3.38 -16.72
CA THR A 48 6.58 2.84 -16.57
C THR A 48 6.61 1.35 -16.17
N GLY A 49 5.46 0.76 -15.83
CA GLY A 49 5.36 -0.63 -15.36
C GLY A 49 5.93 -0.85 -13.96
N ILE A 50 6.12 0.24 -13.22
CA ILE A 50 6.64 0.27 -11.86
C ILE A 50 5.50 -0.13 -10.92
N ASP A 51 5.52 -1.37 -10.43
CA ASP A 51 4.59 -1.86 -9.42
C ASP A 51 5.06 -1.42 -8.03
N PRO A 52 4.44 -0.40 -7.40
CA PRO A 52 4.90 0.14 -6.12
C PRO A 52 4.79 -0.88 -4.98
N SER A 53 3.94 -1.91 -5.13
CA SER A 53 3.81 -2.98 -4.14
C SER A 53 5.04 -3.87 -4.08
N ARG A 54 5.85 -3.88 -5.15
CA ARG A 54 7.09 -4.66 -5.25
C ARG A 54 8.28 -3.94 -4.58
N TYR A 55 8.30 -2.60 -4.60
CA TYR A 55 9.38 -1.81 -4.01
C TYR A 55 9.56 -2.08 -2.51
N TYR A 56 8.45 -2.22 -1.77
CA TYR A 56 8.54 -2.45 -0.31
C TYR A 56 9.24 -3.76 0.09
N TYR A 57 9.30 -4.76 -0.79
CA TYR A 57 9.91 -6.06 -0.49
C TYR A 57 11.31 -6.22 -1.07
N THR A 58 11.66 -5.49 -2.15
CA THR A 58 12.96 -5.61 -2.83
C THR A 58 13.91 -4.45 -2.58
N ASP A 59 13.43 -3.27 -2.17
CA ASP A 59 14.33 -2.10 -1.96
C ASP A 59 15.24 -2.26 -0.75
N VAL A 60 14.84 -2.98 0.30
CA VAL A 60 15.65 -2.99 1.54
C VAL A 60 17.01 -3.63 1.31
N GLU A 61 17.07 -4.73 0.56
CA GLU A 61 18.32 -5.42 0.22
C GLU A 61 19.10 -4.68 -0.87
N GLN A 62 18.42 -4.16 -1.91
CA GLN A 62 19.09 -3.43 -3.00
C GLN A 62 19.65 -2.07 -2.56
N VAL A 63 18.98 -1.36 -1.66
CA VAL A 63 19.49 -0.11 -1.07
C VAL A 63 20.71 -0.41 -0.20
N GLN A 64 20.70 -1.50 0.58
CA GLN A 64 21.86 -1.89 1.38
C GLN A 64 23.10 -2.21 0.50
N GLU A 65 22.91 -2.93 -0.60
CA GLU A 65 23.99 -3.21 -1.56
C GLU A 65 24.51 -1.94 -2.24
N GLY A 66 23.62 -1.02 -2.62
CA GLY A 66 23.98 0.28 -3.19
C GLY A 66 24.77 1.16 -2.22
N GLU A 67 24.36 1.23 -0.95
CA GLU A 67 25.06 1.98 0.10
C GLU A 67 26.46 1.40 0.38
N LEU A 68 26.61 0.07 0.41
CA LEU A 68 27.91 -0.59 0.57
C LEU A 68 28.86 -0.29 -0.59
N TYR A 69 28.35 -0.36 -1.82
CA TYR A 69 29.13 -0.03 -3.02
C TYR A 69 29.56 1.44 -3.02
N LEU A 70 28.64 2.35 -2.70
CA LEU A 70 28.93 3.79 -2.65
C LEU A 70 30.00 4.11 -1.61
N ARG A 71 29.93 3.47 -0.43
CA ARG A 71 30.94 3.63 0.62
C ARG A 71 32.31 3.12 0.17
N ASP A 72 32.39 1.96 -0.47
CA ASP A 72 33.66 1.41 -0.99
C ASP A 72 34.30 2.32 -2.05
N VAL A 73 33.50 2.94 -2.92
CA VAL A 73 34.01 3.88 -3.93
C VAL A 73 34.47 5.21 -3.33
N LEU A 74 33.77 5.72 -2.30
CA LEU A 74 34.06 7.03 -1.70
C LEU A 74 35.15 6.98 -0.63
N GLU A 75 35.36 5.85 0.04
CA GLU A 75 36.39 5.68 1.08
C GLU A 75 37.74 5.20 0.51
N LYS A 76 37.89 5.15 -0.81
CA LYS A 76 39.10 4.72 -1.54
C LYS A 76 39.78 5.88 -2.25
#